data_AF-A0A367ZPP8-F1
#
_entry.id   AF-A0A367ZPP8-F1
#
_cell.length_a   1.000
_cell.length_b   1.000
_cell.length_c   1.000
_cell.angle_alpha   90.00
_cell.angle_beta   90.00
_cell.angle_gamma   90.00
#
_symmetry.space_group_name_H-M   'P 1'
#
loop_
_entity.id
_entity.type
_entity.pdbx_description
1 polymer ?
#
loop_
_entity_poly.entity_id
_entity_poly.type
_entity_poly.pdbx_seq_one_letter_code
_entity_poly.pdbx_strand_id
1 'polypeptide(L)'
;MPLSRGYDIMTDASTHQPLHDSPPAHDGAAVEVPVTRPFEGFTYLKKEWIDQEEGIEKVTFHMTLGPVNLAADWSRTQSFVMMPEWGSIPLRRTWIVRLPTHYEGQDHYLFHYFFQAQFTEGRERISPTFSQLVVPREFEYIDHSGEIIHVRLHWSVGPWSYPQDTELEVDGIEWGSEFSVSHALYRGHDPLYQKGRSLIMKRLPVPRRFRGLIWAPRGSEVVYCFQTVRFDGTVTTTHWDNNFGRDYALTI
;
A
#
# COMPACT_ATOMS: atom_id res chain seq x y z
N MET A 1 44.80 -69.46 -24.44
CA MET A 1 43.66 -68.83 -23.75
C MET A 1 42.43 -68.97 -24.64
N PRO A 2 41.51 -69.89 -24.30
CA PRO A 2 40.41 -70.31 -25.15
C PRO A 2 39.01 -69.95 -24.62
N LEU A 3 38.01 -69.99 -25.52
CA LEU A 3 36.60 -70.46 -25.37
C LEU A 3 35.74 -69.89 -24.21
N SER A 4 34.42 -69.71 -24.24
CA SER A 4 33.28 -69.80 -25.17
C SER A 4 32.02 -69.81 -24.28
N ARG A 5 30.84 -69.41 -24.81
CA ARG A 5 29.47 -69.68 -24.27
C ARG A 5 29.11 -68.88 -23.00
N GLY A 6 27.88 -68.42 -22.78
CA GLY A 6 26.56 -68.68 -23.35
C GLY A 6 25.52 -68.53 -22.22
N TYR A 7 24.24 -68.48 -22.62
CA TYR A 7 22.99 -68.64 -21.83
C TYR A 7 22.22 -67.43 -21.30
N ASP A 8 21.00 -67.32 -21.86
CA ASP A 8 19.74 -66.85 -21.25
C ASP A 8 19.49 -67.46 -19.86
N ILE A 9 18.86 -66.71 -18.94
CA ILE A 9 17.82 -67.21 -17.99
C ILE A 9 16.86 -66.05 -17.59
N MET A 10 15.57 -66.28 -17.79
CA MET A 10 14.42 -65.61 -17.14
C MET A 10 14.39 -65.87 -15.63
N THR A 11 13.95 -64.92 -14.79
CA THR A 11 13.04 -65.26 -13.67
C THR A 11 12.33 -64.05 -13.06
N ASP A 12 11.03 -64.25 -12.86
CA ASP A 12 10.06 -63.56 -12.00
C ASP A 12 10.56 -63.19 -10.60
N ALA A 13 9.97 -62.15 -9.99
CA ALA A 13 9.17 -62.32 -8.76
C ALA A 13 8.61 -60.99 -8.24
N SER A 14 7.35 -61.08 -7.87
CA SER A 14 6.44 -60.10 -7.29
C SER A 14 6.84 -59.66 -5.88
N THR A 15 6.46 -58.43 -5.48
CA THR A 15 6.18 -58.12 -4.06
C THR A 15 5.05 -57.09 -3.96
N HIS A 16 4.12 -57.40 -3.05
CA HIS A 16 2.86 -56.74 -2.72
C HIS A 16 2.98 -55.30 -2.14
N GLN A 17 2.06 -54.42 -2.58
CA GLN A 17 1.18 -53.44 -1.86
C GLN A 17 1.70 -52.61 -0.65
N PRO A 18 1.19 -51.37 -0.38
CA PRO A 18 -0.25 -51.05 -0.34
C PRO A 18 -0.72 -49.67 -0.84
N LEU A 19 -2.07 -49.58 -0.88
CA LEU A 19 -2.90 -48.40 -1.09
C LEU A 19 -2.49 -47.20 -0.24
N HIS A 20 -2.49 -46.02 -0.84
CA HIS A 20 -2.55 -44.76 -0.10
C HIS A 20 -3.88 -44.08 -0.41
N ASP A 21 -4.76 -44.10 0.60
CA ASP A 21 -5.95 -43.26 0.68
C ASP A 21 -5.55 -41.80 0.49
N SER A 22 -6.15 -41.14 -0.50
CA SER A 22 -6.09 -39.69 -0.63
C SER A 22 -7.15 -39.07 0.29
N PRO A 23 -6.80 -38.12 1.17
CA PRO A 23 -7.77 -37.47 2.05
C PRO A 23 -8.78 -36.62 1.25
N PRO A 24 -9.97 -36.38 1.81
CA PRO A 24 -11.05 -35.69 1.11
C PRO A 24 -10.66 -34.26 0.78
N ALA A 25 -11.05 -33.81 -0.40
CA ALA A 25 -10.94 -32.43 -0.84
C ALA A 25 -11.53 -31.51 0.24
N HIS A 26 -10.67 -30.72 0.86
CA HIS A 26 -11.13 -29.56 1.62
C HIS A 26 -11.90 -28.68 0.65
N ASP A 27 -13.19 -28.54 0.94
CA ASP A 27 -14.10 -27.60 0.33
C ASP A 27 -13.45 -26.21 0.47
N GLY A 28 -12.73 -25.84 -0.58
CA GLY A 28 -12.06 -24.57 -0.69
C GLY A 28 -13.17 -23.55 -0.80
N ALA A 29 -13.54 -22.97 0.35
CA ALA A 29 -14.22 -21.69 0.36
C ALA A 29 -13.39 -20.79 -0.54
N ALA A 30 -13.86 -20.61 -1.78
CA ALA A 30 -13.30 -19.67 -2.71
C ALA A 30 -13.45 -18.34 -2.00
N VAL A 31 -12.35 -17.89 -1.38
CA VAL A 31 -12.22 -16.53 -0.95
C VAL A 31 -12.32 -15.76 -2.25
N GLU A 32 -13.51 -15.21 -2.54
CA GLU A 32 -13.70 -14.30 -3.64
C GLU A 32 -12.71 -13.15 -3.38
N VAL A 33 -11.60 -13.21 -4.11
CA VAL A 33 -10.58 -12.17 -4.09
C VAL A 33 -11.27 -10.94 -4.64
N PRO A 34 -11.34 -9.82 -3.90
CA PRO A 34 -11.94 -8.60 -4.41
C PRO A 34 -11.29 -8.24 -5.75
N VAL A 35 -12.14 -8.06 -6.76
CA VAL A 35 -11.74 -7.56 -8.06
C VAL A 35 -11.14 -6.17 -7.83
N THR A 36 -9.85 -6.04 -8.13
CA THR A 36 -8.97 -4.91 -7.81
C THR A 36 -8.40 -4.96 -6.38
N ARG A 37 -7.19 -5.55 -6.24
CA ARG A 37 -6.27 -4.97 -5.25
C ARG A 37 -5.49 -3.88 -5.97
N PRO A 38 -5.74 -2.60 -5.68
CA PRO A 38 -4.74 -1.58 -5.98
C PRO A 38 -3.46 -1.96 -5.25
N PHE A 39 -2.32 -1.54 -5.81
CA PHE A 39 -0.97 -1.61 -5.24
C PHE A 39 -0.92 -2.16 -3.79
N GLU A 40 -0.18 -3.24 -3.54
CA GLU A 40 0.31 -3.55 -2.19
C GLU A 40 1.26 -2.41 -1.78
N GLY A 41 0.65 -1.31 -1.36
CA GLY A 41 1.30 -0.06 -1.04
C GLY A 41 1.37 0.17 0.45
N PHE A 42 1.77 1.38 0.79
CA PHE A 42 1.80 1.83 2.16
C PHE A 42 1.23 3.23 2.20
N THR A 43 0.54 3.52 3.28
CA THR A 43 0.22 4.90 3.64
C THR A 43 1.23 5.38 4.66
N TYR A 44 1.77 6.57 4.41
CA TYR A 44 2.68 7.25 5.31
C TYR A 44 1.91 8.27 6.14
N LEU A 45 2.00 8.16 7.47
CA LEU A 45 1.41 9.10 8.41
C LEU A 45 2.49 9.83 9.19
N LYS A 46 2.45 11.16 9.20
CA LYS A 46 3.29 11.97 10.08
C LYS A 46 2.73 11.89 11.51
N LYS A 47 3.58 11.50 12.46
CA LYS A 47 3.35 11.65 13.89
C LYS A 47 4.29 12.69 14.46
N GLU A 48 3.76 13.52 15.33
CA GLU A 48 4.45 14.68 15.86
C GLU A 48 4.32 14.70 17.39
N TRP A 49 5.44 15.04 18.02
CA TRP A 49 5.52 15.42 19.42
C TRP A 49 6.07 16.85 19.49
N ILE A 50 5.44 17.67 20.33
CA ILE A 50 5.89 19.04 20.60
C ILE A 50 6.40 19.06 22.04
N ASP A 51 7.65 19.43 22.25
CA ASP A 51 8.25 19.52 23.58
C ASP A 51 7.53 20.62 24.39
N GLN A 52 6.67 20.20 25.33
CA GLN A 52 5.90 21.10 26.22
C GLN A 52 6.65 21.48 27.49
N GLU A 53 7.74 20.78 27.78
CA GLU A 53 8.55 20.94 28.99
C GLU A 53 10.03 21.05 28.60
N GLU A 54 10.79 21.81 29.38
CA GLU A 54 12.24 21.86 29.24
C GLU A 54 12.89 20.55 29.73
N GLY A 55 14.13 20.30 29.29
CA GLY A 55 14.91 19.15 29.73
C GLY A 55 14.48 17.80 29.13
N ILE A 56 13.57 17.78 28.15
CA ILE A 56 13.27 16.57 27.37
C ILE A 56 14.50 16.21 26.53
N GLU A 57 15.15 15.12 26.87
CA GLU A 57 16.33 14.61 26.15
C GLU A 57 15.89 13.79 24.94
N LYS A 58 14.97 12.85 25.17
CA LYS A 58 14.60 11.84 24.18
C LYS A 58 13.10 11.61 24.19
N VAL A 59 12.53 11.44 22.99
CA VAL A 59 11.14 11.00 22.82
C VAL A 59 11.15 9.74 21.98
N THR A 60 10.49 8.71 22.48
CA THR A 60 10.31 7.43 21.78
C THR A 60 8.84 7.29 21.42
N PHE A 61 8.58 7.08 20.13
CA PHE A 61 7.27 6.73 19.59
C PHE A 61 7.11 5.21 19.61
N HIS A 62 6.04 4.73 20.23
CA HIS A 62 5.72 3.31 20.32
C HIS A 62 4.43 3.04 19.59
N MET A 63 4.38 1.97 18.79
CA MET A 63 3.18 1.58 18.07
C MET A 63 2.97 0.08 18.01
N THR A 64 1.71 -0.31 17.85
CA THR A 64 1.32 -1.66 17.46
C THR A 64 0.09 -1.56 16.54
N LEU A 65 -0.07 -2.56 15.68
CA LEU A 65 -1.25 -2.73 14.85
C LEU A 65 -2.07 -3.88 15.44
N GLY A 66 -3.39 -3.82 15.32
CA GLY A 66 -4.26 -4.88 15.83
C GLY A 66 -5.55 -5.00 15.03
N PRO A 67 -6.23 -6.14 15.12
CA PRO A 67 -7.53 -6.31 14.50
C PRO A 67 -8.59 -5.42 15.16
N VAL A 68 -9.65 -5.13 14.41
CA VAL A 68 -10.77 -4.34 14.93
C VAL A 68 -11.44 -5.09 16.10
N ASN A 69 -11.86 -4.34 17.12
CA ASN A 69 -12.53 -4.83 18.34
C ASN A 69 -11.67 -5.60 19.35
N LEU A 70 -10.36 -5.73 19.13
CA LEU A 70 -9.45 -6.26 20.16
C LEU A 70 -8.65 -5.12 20.80
N ALA A 71 -8.18 -5.38 22.02
CA ALA A 71 -7.24 -4.50 22.69
C ALA A 71 -5.88 -4.51 21.95
N ALA A 72 -5.12 -3.43 22.12
CA ALA A 72 -3.77 -3.33 21.58
C ALA A 72 -2.87 -4.44 22.14
N ASP A 73 -2.24 -5.22 21.25
CA ASP A 73 -1.21 -6.19 21.62
C ASP A 73 0.17 -5.50 21.67
N TRP A 74 0.54 -5.05 22.87
CA TRP A 74 1.82 -4.39 23.11
C TRP A 74 3.02 -5.35 23.13
N SER A 75 2.81 -6.68 23.07
CA SER A 75 3.94 -7.62 22.91
C SER A 75 4.61 -7.50 21.54
N ARG A 76 3.89 -6.96 20.54
CA ARG A 76 4.36 -6.74 19.16
C ARG A 76 4.77 -5.28 18.89
N THR A 77 5.09 -4.55 19.95
CA THR A 77 5.42 -3.12 19.87
C THR A 77 6.63 -2.88 18.96
N GLN A 78 6.51 -1.88 18.11
CA GLN A 78 7.62 -1.26 17.39
C GLN A 78 7.91 0.10 18.03
N SER A 79 9.19 0.38 18.28
CA SER A 79 9.63 1.59 18.98
C SER A 79 10.64 2.35 18.14
N PHE A 80 10.47 3.67 18.07
CA PHE A 80 11.28 4.54 17.23
C PHE A 80 11.67 5.80 18.01
N VAL A 81 12.96 6.14 18.00
CA VAL A 81 13.43 7.39 18.62
C VAL A 81 13.14 8.53 17.65
N MET A 82 12.40 9.52 18.13
CA MET A 82 12.01 10.68 17.32
C MET A 82 13.13 11.72 17.32
N MET A 83 13.50 12.16 16.11
CA MET A 83 14.54 13.16 15.94
C MET A 83 13.96 14.57 16.09
N PRO A 84 14.69 15.48 16.77
CA PRO A 84 14.29 16.87 16.84
C PRO A 84 14.45 17.58 15.49
N GLU A 85 13.45 18.40 15.15
CA GLU A 85 13.48 19.32 14.02
C GLU A 85 14.18 20.61 14.47
N TRP A 86 15.48 20.71 14.16
CA TRP A 86 16.28 21.89 14.51
C TRP A 86 15.67 23.19 13.96
N GLY A 87 15.63 24.23 14.80
CA GLY A 87 15.07 25.54 14.46
C GLY A 87 13.58 25.71 14.75
N SER A 88 12.90 24.69 15.29
CA SER A 88 11.53 24.82 15.79
C SER A 88 11.50 25.29 17.26
N ILE A 89 10.57 26.20 17.58
CA ILE A 89 10.31 26.68 18.95
C ILE A 89 8.78 26.73 19.16
N PRO A 90 8.19 25.92 20.07
CA PRO A 90 8.83 24.83 20.82
C PRO A 90 9.42 23.75 19.91
N LEU A 91 10.38 22.97 20.44
CA LEU A 91 11.06 21.93 19.67
C LEU A 91 10.05 20.85 19.24
N ARG A 92 9.99 20.59 17.94
CA ARG A 92 9.14 19.55 17.34
C ARG A 92 9.97 18.33 17.07
N ARG A 93 9.36 17.16 17.23
CA ARG A 93 9.95 15.86 16.91
C ARG A 93 8.96 15.08 16.07
N THR A 94 9.42 14.52 14.97
CA THR A 94 8.51 13.88 14.00
C THR A 94 8.98 12.49 13.61
N TRP A 95 8.01 11.65 13.29
CA TRP A 95 8.24 10.31 12.78
C TRP A 95 7.24 10.01 11.66
N ILE A 96 7.71 9.40 10.58
CA ILE A 96 6.86 8.98 9.47
C ILE A 96 6.55 7.49 9.65
N VAL A 97 5.30 7.20 9.97
CA VAL A 97 4.80 5.84 10.15
C VAL A 97 4.38 5.28 8.81
N ARG A 98 4.89 4.10 8.48
CA ARG A 98 4.49 3.35 7.29
C ARG A 98 3.42 2.33 7.68
N LEU A 99 2.18 2.58 7.28
CA LEU A 99 1.03 1.72 7.50
C LEU A 99 0.77 0.83 6.28
N PRO A 100 0.50 -0.48 6.46
CA PRO A 100 0.20 -1.38 5.35
C PRO A 100 -1.21 -1.16 4.80
N THR A 101 -1.47 -1.54 3.55
CA THR A 101 -2.85 -1.60 3.02
C THR A 101 -3.70 -2.65 3.72
N HIS A 102 -3.09 -3.75 4.17
CA HIS A 102 -3.78 -4.83 4.87
C HIS A 102 -3.01 -5.23 6.11
N TYR A 103 -3.72 -5.59 7.17
CA TYR A 103 -3.14 -6.16 8.37
C TYR A 103 -3.79 -7.53 8.63
N GLU A 104 -2.99 -8.59 8.59
CA GLU A 104 -3.45 -9.97 8.81
C GLU A 104 -4.64 -10.36 7.90
N GLY A 105 -4.59 -9.90 6.65
CA GLY A 105 -5.62 -10.16 5.64
C GLY A 105 -6.87 -9.26 5.75
N GLN A 106 -6.95 -8.41 6.77
CA GLN A 106 -8.03 -7.44 6.94
C GLN A 106 -7.67 -6.10 6.27
N ASP A 107 -8.67 -5.48 5.65
CA ASP A 107 -8.60 -4.14 5.06
C ASP A 107 -8.91 -3.03 6.09
N HIS A 108 -9.52 -3.39 7.21
CA HIS A 108 -9.75 -2.54 8.38
C HIS A 108 -8.92 -3.03 9.57
N TYR A 109 -8.22 -2.13 10.24
CA TYR A 109 -7.45 -2.47 11.42
C TYR A 109 -7.25 -1.26 12.33
N LEU A 110 -6.83 -1.52 13.57
CA LEU A 110 -6.51 -0.47 14.53
C LEU A 110 -5.01 -0.19 14.52
N PHE A 111 -4.69 1.10 14.52
CA PHE A 111 -3.36 1.61 14.73
C PHE A 111 -3.31 2.25 16.12
N HIS A 112 -2.55 1.62 17.01
CA HIS A 112 -2.35 2.07 18.38
C HIS A 112 -0.97 2.67 18.56
N TYR A 113 -0.88 3.77 19.28
CA TYR A 113 0.42 4.37 19.59
C TYR A 113 0.41 5.22 20.86
N PHE A 114 1.60 5.47 21.40
CA PHE A 114 1.85 6.44 22.46
C PHE A 114 3.27 6.98 22.36
N PHE A 115 3.57 8.03 23.11
CA PHE A 115 4.90 8.64 23.21
C PHE A 115 5.44 8.45 24.62
N GLN A 116 6.75 8.22 24.71
CA GLN A 116 7.50 8.18 25.96
C GLN A 116 8.60 9.25 25.89
N ALA A 117 8.50 10.27 26.74
CA ALA A 117 9.50 11.29 26.92
C ALA A 117 10.42 10.93 28.10
N GLN A 118 11.73 11.02 27.88
CA GLN A 118 12.78 10.86 28.87
C GLN A 118 13.47 12.21 29.07
N PHE A 119 13.60 12.61 30.33
CA PHE A 119 14.19 13.89 30.74
C PHE A 119 15.63 13.69 31.20
N THR A 120 16.45 14.73 31.09
CA THR A 120 17.87 14.72 31.50
C THR A 120 18.08 14.38 32.98
N GLU A 121 17.09 14.66 33.83
CA GLU A 121 17.07 14.31 35.26
C GLU A 121 16.69 12.83 35.55
N GLY A 122 16.47 12.02 34.50
CA GLY A 122 16.07 10.62 34.61
C GLY A 122 14.57 10.40 34.81
N ARG A 123 13.76 11.46 34.86
CA ARG A 123 12.29 11.38 34.88
C ARG A 123 11.77 10.85 33.54
N GLU A 124 10.69 10.08 33.57
CA GLU A 124 9.96 9.65 32.38
C GLU A 124 8.50 10.11 32.41
N ARG A 125 7.95 10.38 31.23
CA ARG A 125 6.53 10.67 31.04
C ARG A 125 6.00 9.90 29.85
N ILE A 126 4.86 9.24 30.04
CA ILE A 126 4.16 8.50 29.00
C ILE A 126 2.88 9.26 28.63
N SER A 127 2.63 9.44 27.34
CA SER A 127 1.37 10.03 26.86
C SER A 127 0.22 9.03 27.04
N PRO A 128 -1.05 9.49 26.98
CA PRO A 128 -2.16 8.57 26.75
C PRO A 128 -1.92 7.71 25.50
N THR A 129 -2.55 6.54 25.48
CA THR A 129 -2.64 5.71 24.28
C THR A 129 -3.65 6.31 23.31
N PHE A 130 -3.23 6.46 22.05
CA PHE A 130 -4.08 6.80 20.93
C PHE A 130 -4.44 5.53 20.17
N SER A 131 -5.68 5.46 19.69
CA SER A 131 -6.16 4.36 18.86
C SER A 131 -6.92 4.94 17.68
N GLN A 132 -6.54 4.53 16.47
CA GLN A 132 -7.11 5.03 15.23
C GLN A 132 -7.56 3.86 14.36
N LEU A 133 -8.81 3.90 13.89
CA LEU A 133 -9.31 2.92 12.91
C LEU A 133 -8.80 3.31 11.53
N VAL A 134 -7.99 2.47 10.91
CA VAL A 134 -7.52 2.64 9.53
C VAL A 134 -8.49 1.94 8.59
N VAL A 135 -8.93 2.65 7.56
CA VAL A 135 -9.95 2.17 6.61
C VAL A 135 -9.55 2.51 5.17
N PRO A 136 -9.98 1.70 4.17
CA PRO A 136 -9.82 2.05 2.78
C PRO A 136 -10.75 3.20 2.37
N ARG A 137 -10.26 4.08 1.50
CA ARG A 137 -11.04 5.13 0.84
C ARG A 137 -10.81 5.08 -0.66
N GLU A 138 -11.89 4.95 -1.42
CA GLU A 138 -11.87 5.02 -2.88
C GLU A 138 -11.84 6.47 -3.38
N PHE A 139 -11.01 6.69 -4.39
CA PHE A 139 -10.92 7.90 -5.19
C PHE A 139 -11.24 7.57 -6.63
N GLU A 140 -12.03 8.43 -7.27
CA GLU A 140 -12.41 8.31 -8.67
C GLU A 140 -12.02 9.57 -9.44
N TYR A 141 -11.49 9.37 -10.65
CA TYR A 141 -11.33 10.41 -11.65
C TYR A 141 -12.09 10.00 -12.92
N ILE A 142 -12.92 10.90 -13.45
CA ILE A 142 -13.74 10.63 -14.63
C ILE A 142 -13.20 11.41 -15.83
N ASP A 143 -12.71 10.70 -16.84
CA ASP A 143 -12.27 11.27 -18.11
C ASP A 143 -13.40 11.21 -19.15
N HIS A 144 -14.02 12.36 -19.42
CA HIS A 144 -15.00 12.52 -20.48
C HIS A 144 -14.37 12.72 -21.88
N SER A 145 -13.09 13.09 -21.95
CA SER A 145 -12.41 13.40 -23.21
C SER A 145 -11.94 12.14 -23.95
N GLY A 146 -11.56 11.09 -23.21
CA GLY A 146 -10.91 9.92 -23.77
C GLY A 146 -9.45 10.17 -24.18
N GLU A 147 -8.84 11.28 -23.77
CA GLU A 147 -7.45 11.61 -24.06
C GLU A 147 -6.48 11.15 -22.96
N ILE A 148 -7.00 10.90 -21.76
CA ILE A 148 -6.16 10.57 -20.60
C ILE A 148 -5.80 9.09 -20.66
N ILE A 149 -4.51 8.81 -20.50
CA ILE A 149 -3.96 7.46 -20.46
C ILE A 149 -3.49 7.05 -19.07
N HIS A 150 -3.24 8.02 -18.18
CA HIS A 150 -2.77 7.77 -16.82
C HIS A 150 -3.34 8.82 -15.87
N VAL A 151 -3.70 8.38 -14.67
CA VAL A 151 -4.12 9.26 -13.58
C VAL A 151 -3.41 8.82 -12.31
N ARG A 152 -2.82 9.78 -11.63
CA ARG A 152 -2.20 9.64 -10.32
C ARG A 152 -2.90 10.54 -9.33
N LEU A 153 -3.28 9.99 -8.19
CA LEU A 153 -3.70 10.73 -7.01
C LEU A 153 -2.44 11.18 -6.27
N HIS A 154 -2.25 12.50 -6.18
CA HIS A 154 -1.25 13.10 -5.30
C HIS A 154 -1.96 13.60 -4.05
N TRP A 155 -1.58 13.13 -2.87
CA TRP A 155 -2.39 13.33 -1.66
C TRP A 155 -1.57 13.37 -0.38
N SER A 156 -2.17 13.88 0.70
CA SER A 156 -1.59 13.84 2.04
C SER A 156 -2.68 13.74 3.11
N VAL A 157 -2.37 13.11 4.25
CA VAL A 157 -3.21 13.20 5.44
C VAL A 157 -2.86 14.49 6.18
N GLY A 158 -3.83 15.37 6.35
CA GLY A 158 -3.63 16.74 6.81
C GLY A 158 -3.05 17.67 5.72
N PRO A 159 -2.61 18.89 6.09
CA PRO A 159 -2.29 19.96 5.14
C PRO A 159 -0.92 19.75 4.47
N TRP A 160 -0.84 18.82 3.51
CA TRP A 160 0.38 18.47 2.77
C TRP A 160 1.58 18.12 3.67
N SER A 161 1.30 17.53 4.84
CA SER A 161 2.31 17.25 5.86
C SER A 161 3.34 16.21 5.42
N TYR A 162 2.90 15.26 4.59
CA TYR A 162 3.71 14.25 3.93
C TYR A 162 2.99 13.82 2.64
N PRO A 163 3.31 14.43 1.48
CA PRO A 163 2.66 14.10 0.21
C PRO A 163 3.05 12.72 -0.30
N GLN A 164 2.10 12.06 -0.95
CA GLN A 164 2.19 10.68 -1.44
C GLN A 164 1.51 10.57 -2.80
N ASP A 165 1.91 9.55 -3.57
CA ASP A 165 1.37 9.27 -4.89
C ASP A 165 0.70 7.89 -4.90
N THR A 166 -0.46 7.80 -5.55
CA THR A 166 -1.19 6.55 -5.77
C THR A 166 -1.68 6.51 -7.20
N GLU A 167 -1.30 5.48 -7.96
CA GLU A 167 -1.77 5.31 -9.33
C GLU A 167 -3.22 4.82 -9.34
N LEU A 168 -4.04 5.36 -10.23
CA LEU A 168 -5.43 4.96 -10.44
C LEU A 168 -5.52 4.14 -11.72
N GLU A 169 -6.13 2.96 -11.64
CA GLU A 169 -6.35 2.13 -12.81
C GLU A 169 -7.69 2.44 -13.45
N VAL A 170 -7.75 2.36 -14.78
CA VAL A 170 -8.98 2.57 -15.53
C VAL A 170 -9.84 1.29 -15.57
N ASP A 171 -11.15 1.45 -15.45
CA ASP A 171 -12.11 0.36 -15.68
C ASP A 171 -11.88 -0.27 -17.07
N GLY A 172 -11.72 -1.60 -17.10
CA GLY A 172 -11.50 -2.37 -18.34
C GLY A 172 -10.04 -2.73 -18.64
N ILE A 173 -9.08 -2.29 -17.82
CA ILE A 173 -7.73 -2.86 -17.80
C ILE A 173 -7.59 -3.73 -16.55
N GLU A 174 -7.29 -5.02 -16.75
CA GLU A 174 -7.05 -5.94 -15.64
C GLU A 174 -5.76 -5.58 -14.90
N TRP A 175 -5.82 -5.64 -13.56
CA TRP A 175 -4.64 -5.50 -12.71
C TRP A 175 -3.60 -6.56 -13.06
N GLY A 176 -2.34 -6.15 -13.17
CA GLY A 176 -1.27 -7.07 -13.54
C GLY A 176 -1.12 -7.29 -15.06
N SER A 177 -1.99 -6.69 -15.88
CA SER A 177 -1.71 -6.55 -17.31
C SER A 177 -0.38 -5.83 -17.52
N GLU A 178 0.35 -6.15 -18.59
CA GLU A 178 1.60 -5.47 -18.95
C GLU A 178 1.42 -3.95 -19.20
N PHE A 179 0.18 -3.55 -19.48
CA PHE A 179 -0.22 -2.17 -19.69
C PHE A 179 -0.96 -1.58 -18.49
N SER A 180 -1.10 -2.32 -17.39
CA SER A 180 -1.68 -1.84 -16.14
C SER A 180 -0.72 -0.91 -15.40
N VAL A 181 -1.28 0.01 -14.62
CA VAL A 181 -0.53 0.93 -13.76
C VAL A 181 0.27 0.22 -12.66
N SER A 182 0.01 -1.07 -12.36
CA SER A 182 0.93 -1.90 -11.54
C SER A 182 2.37 -1.83 -12.00
N HIS A 183 2.56 -1.82 -13.32
CA HIS A 183 3.88 -1.88 -13.93
C HIS A 183 4.44 -0.47 -14.23
N ALA A 184 3.66 0.60 -13.99
CA ALA A 184 4.03 1.95 -14.37
C ALA A 184 5.28 2.47 -13.64
N LEU A 185 5.47 2.14 -12.36
CA LEU A 185 6.64 2.60 -11.59
C LEU A 185 7.97 2.12 -12.20
N TYR A 186 7.97 0.97 -12.88
CA TYR A 186 9.16 0.40 -13.52
C TYR A 186 9.27 0.73 -15.01
N ARG A 187 8.25 1.42 -15.56
CA ARG A 187 8.13 1.73 -17.00
C ARG A 187 7.94 3.23 -17.24
N GLY A 188 8.31 4.06 -16.26
CA GLY A 188 8.35 5.52 -16.42
C GLY A 188 9.16 5.89 -17.66
N HIS A 189 8.52 6.60 -18.59
CA HIS A 189 9.09 7.02 -19.88
C HIS A 189 9.40 5.91 -20.90
N ASP A 190 8.93 4.67 -20.71
CA ASP A 190 9.05 3.62 -21.75
C ASP A 190 8.08 3.91 -22.92
N PRO A 191 8.58 4.21 -24.14
CA PRO A 191 7.73 4.52 -25.29
C PRO A 191 6.84 3.36 -25.73
N LEU A 192 7.27 2.11 -25.52
CA LEU A 192 6.48 0.92 -25.87
C LEU A 192 5.30 0.76 -24.93
N TYR A 193 5.52 0.94 -23.64
CA TYR A 193 4.46 0.95 -22.64
C TYR A 193 3.44 2.07 -22.93
N GLN A 194 3.91 3.31 -23.13
CA GLN A 194 3.02 4.45 -23.40
C GLN A 194 2.19 4.23 -24.67
N LYS A 195 2.82 3.77 -25.75
CA LYS A 195 2.13 3.48 -27.00
C LYS A 195 1.13 2.33 -26.84
N GLY A 196 1.54 1.22 -26.23
CA GLY A 196 0.66 0.06 -26.01
C GLY A 196 -0.53 0.39 -25.13
N ARG A 197 -0.30 1.05 -23.98
CA ARG A 197 -1.37 1.53 -23.11
C ARG A 197 -2.28 2.50 -23.84
N SER A 198 -1.77 3.45 -24.60
CA SER A 198 -2.61 4.38 -25.38
C SER A 198 -3.52 3.66 -26.39
N LEU A 199 -3.05 2.58 -27.02
CA LEU A 199 -3.84 1.77 -27.96
C LEU A 199 -4.97 1.02 -27.25
N ILE A 200 -4.72 0.53 -26.03
CA ILE A 200 -5.75 -0.10 -25.19
C ILE A 200 -6.77 0.94 -24.74
N MET A 201 -6.31 2.07 -24.20
CA MET A 201 -7.16 3.16 -23.72
C MET A 201 -8.14 3.63 -24.81
N LYS A 202 -7.68 3.76 -26.07
CA LYS A 202 -8.52 4.13 -27.22
C LYS A 202 -9.69 3.16 -27.50
N ARG A 203 -9.62 1.92 -27.02
CA ARG A 203 -10.70 0.92 -27.18
C ARG A 203 -11.71 0.95 -26.04
N LEU A 204 -11.40 1.61 -24.93
CA LEU A 204 -12.29 1.71 -23.78
C LEU A 204 -13.36 2.78 -24.02
N PRO A 205 -14.61 2.53 -23.60
CA PRO A 205 -15.70 3.49 -23.76
C PRO A 205 -15.46 4.74 -22.91
N VAL A 206 -15.97 5.88 -23.38
CA VAL A 206 -16.05 7.12 -22.61
C VAL A 206 -17.45 7.27 -21.97
N PRO A 207 -17.56 7.88 -20.77
CA PRO A 207 -16.48 8.38 -19.94
C PRO A 207 -15.68 7.24 -19.29
N ARG A 208 -14.36 7.39 -19.26
CA ARG A 208 -13.47 6.43 -18.58
C ARG A 208 -13.41 6.77 -17.10
N ARG A 209 -13.48 5.74 -16.25
CA ARG A 209 -13.36 5.89 -14.80
C ARG A 209 -12.05 5.31 -14.35
N PHE A 210 -11.25 6.12 -13.67
CA PHE A 210 -10.02 5.72 -13.02
C PHE A 210 -10.28 5.60 -11.52
N ARG A 211 -9.88 4.49 -10.91
CA ARG A 211 -10.11 4.20 -9.49
C ARG A 211 -8.83 3.79 -8.77
N GLY A 212 -8.74 4.17 -7.51
CA GLY A 212 -7.69 3.77 -6.59
C GLY A 212 -8.16 3.83 -5.15
N LEU A 213 -7.49 3.08 -4.28
CA LEU A 213 -7.74 3.09 -2.83
C LEU A 213 -6.53 3.67 -2.10
N ILE A 214 -6.79 4.41 -1.04
CA ILE A 214 -5.81 4.76 -0.01
C ILE A 214 -6.28 4.24 1.35
N TRP A 215 -5.38 4.04 2.30
CA TRP A 215 -5.72 3.59 3.65
C TRP A 215 -5.31 4.62 4.67
N ALA A 216 -6.27 5.24 5.35
CA ALA A 216 -5.95 6.26 6.32
C ALA A 216 -6.88 6.21 7.54
N PRO A 217 -6.48 6.85 8.65
CA PRO A 217 -7.31 6.86 9.85
C PRO A 217 -8.66 7.53 9.59
N ARG A 218 -9.74 6.84 9.93
CA ARG A 218 -11.11 7.37 9.92
C ARG A 218 -11.19 8.66 10.74
N GLY A 219 -11.91 9.64 10.21
CA GLY A 219 -12.03 11.00 10.69
C GLY A 219 -10.89 11.93 10.25
N SER A 220 -9.89 11.44 9.51
CA SER A 220 -8.80 12.29 9.04
C SER A 220 -9.20 13.03 7.77
N GLU A 221 -8.73 14.27 7.67
CA GLU A 221 -8.79 15.03 6.43
C GLU A 221 -7.67 14.57 5.49
N VAL A 222 -8.03 14.34 4.23
CA VAL A 222 -7.12 14.09 3.13
C VAL A 222 -7.22 15.23 2.14
N VAL A 223 -6.11 15.92 1.91
CA VAL A 223 -5.97 16.89 0.81
C VAL A 223 -5.35 16.19 -0.38
N TYR A 224 -5.83 16.51 -1.59
CA TYR A 224 -5.38 15.83 -2.79
C TYR A 224 -5.56 16.64 -4.07
N CYS A 225 -4.82 16.25 -5.10
CA CYS A 225 -4.99 16.68 -6.47
C CYS A 225 -4.70 15.50 -7.41
N PHE A 226 -5.05 15.64 -8.69
CA PHE A 226 -4.76 14.63 -9.70
C PHE A 226 -3.66 15.09 -10.64
N GLN A 227 -2.68 14.23 -10.88
CA GLN A 227 -1.78 14.36 -12.01
C GLN A 227 -2.29 13.45 -13.13
N THR A 228 -2.64 14.05 -14.26
CA THR A 228 -3.14 13.35 -15.45
C THR A 228 -2.07 13.35 -16.54
N VAL A 229 -2.01 12.26 -17.31
CA VAL A 229 -1.08 12.15 -18.43
C VAL A 229 -1.85 11.85 -19.71
N ARG A 230 -1.50 12.55 -20.78
CA ARG A 230 -2.00 12.34 -22.14
C ARG A 230 -0.85 11.93 -23.04
N PHE A 231 -1.17 11.14 -24.07
CA PHE A 231 -0.23 10.74 -25.10
C PHE A 231 -0.89 10.85 -26.48
N ASP A 232 -0.34 11.72 -27.32
CA ASP A 232 -0.86 11.97 -28.67
C ASP A 232 -0.32 10.99 -29.73
N GLY A 233 0.62 10.12 -29.35
CA GLY A 233 1.32 9.19 -30.24
C GLY A 233 2.82 9.45 -30.33
N THR A 234 3.28 10.64 -29.95
CA THR A 234 4.70 11.04 -30.00
C THR A 234 5.16 11.71 -28.72
N VAL A 235 4.31 12.55 -28.11
CA VAL A 235 4.63 13.35 -26.93
C VAL A 235 3.73 12.97 -25.78
N THR A 236 4.33 12.88 -24.59
CA THR A 236 3.62 12.74 -23.32
C THR A 236 3.46 14.11 -22.69
N THR A 237 2.23 14.49 -22.33
CA THR A 237 1.96 15.75 -21.61
C THR A 237 1.33 15.45 -20.27
N THR A 238 1.78 16.19 -19.26
CA THR A 238 1.32 16.05 -17.87
C THR A 238 0.55 17.29 -17.44
N HIS A 239 -0.60 17.10 -16.82
CA HIS A 239 -1.45 18.18 -16.32
C HIS A 239 -1.87 17.93 -14.87
N TRP A 240 -1.83 18.98 -14.05
CA TRP A 240 -2.27 18.97 -12.67
C TRP A 240 -3.70 19.51 -12.56
N ASP A 241 -4.63 18.67 -12.11
CA ASP A 241 -5.95 19.08 -11.66
C ASP A 241 -5.93 19.25 -10.15
N ASN A 242 -5.66 20.49 -9.72
CA ASN A 242 -5.57 20.89 -8.32
C ASN A 242 -6.67 21.88 -7.93
N ASN A 243 -7.87 21.75 -8.52
CA ASN A 243 -9.02 22.60 -8.21
C ASN A 243 -8.68 24.11 -8.27
N PHE A 244 -8.01 24.52 -9.36
CA PHE A 244 -7.55 25.91 -9.56
C PHE A 244 -6.63 26.43 -8.43
N GLY A 245 -5.76 25.55 -7.90
CA GLY A 245 -4.81 25.88 -6.85
C GLY A 245 -5.35 25.83 -5.42
N ARG A 246 -6.60 25.34 -5.22
CA ARG A 246 -7.19 25.16 -3.89
C ARG A 246 -7.04 23.75 -3.34
N ASP A 247 -6.64 22.82 -4.20
CA ASP A 247 -6.69 21.38 -3.96
C ASP A 247 -8.12 20.89 -3.67
N TYR A 248 -8.28 19.57 -3.66
CA TYR A 248 -9.48 18.92 -3.15
C TYR A 248 -9.23 18.48 -1.71
N ALA A 249 -10.29 18.37 -0.92
CA ALA A 249 -10.22 17.86 0.44
C ALA A 249 -11.44 17.00 0.74
N LEU A 250 -11.25 15.93 1.52
CA LEU A 250 -12.33 15.12 2.07
C LEU A 250 -11.96 14.57 3.43
N THR A 251 -12.97 14.13 4.19
CA THR A 251 -12.78 13.37 5.43
C THR A 251 -13.06 11.89 5.17
N ILE A 252 -12.19 11.02 5.67
CA ILE A 252 -12.35 9.55 5.61
C ILE A 252 -13.29 9.05 6.71
#